data_AF-A0A7U6KR69-F1
#
_entry.id   AF-A0A7U6KR69-F1
#
_cell.length_a   1.000
_cell.length_b   1.000
_cell.length_c   1.000
_cell.angle_alpha   90.00
_cell.angle_beta   90.00
_cell.angle_gamma   90.00
#
_symmetry.space_group_name_H-M   'P 1'
#
loop_
_entity.id
_entity.type
_entity.pdbx_description
1 polymer ?
#
loop_
_entity_poly.entity_id
_entity_poly.type
_entity_poly.pdbx_seq_one_letter_code
_entity_poly.pdbx_strand_id
1 'polypeptide(L)' 'MQRDFTYIDDIVEGITRIIYKVPIPQSSDVSKAKAPYKVYNIGNNQPVTLRRFITAIEDACGKSSRNLVTNASR' A
#
# COMPACT_ATOMS: atom_id res chain seq x y z
N MET A 1 -13.94 7.65 -4.71
CA MET A 1 -13.16 6.53 -4.15
C MET A 1 -11.72 6.96 -3.93
N GLN A 2 -11.16 6.69 -2.75
CA GLN A 2 -9.75 6.97 -2.41
C GLN A 2 -8.97 5.65 -2.29
N ARG A 3 -7.67 5.70 -2.58
CA ARG A 3 -6.76 4.57 -2.52
C ARG A 3 -5.42 5.02 -1.95
N ASP A 4 -4.83 4.19 -1.11
CA ASP A 4 -3.45 4.37 -0.65
C ASP A 4 -2.53 3.72 -1.67
N PHE A 5 -1.63 4.53 -2.25
CA PHE A 5 -0.60 4.08 -3.17
C PHE A 5 0.75 4.34 -2.54
N THR A 6 1.61 3.33 -2.59
CA THR A 6 2.99 3.40 -2.09
C THR A 6 3.91 3.01 -3.24
N TYR A 7 4.97 3.78 -3.46
CA TYR A 7 5.92 3.49 -4.52
C TYR A 7 6.74 2.23 -4.16
N ILE A 8 7.20 1.49 -5.17
CA ILE A 8 7.81 0.18 -4.94
C ILE A 8 9.09 0.28 -4.11
N ASP A 9 9.90 1.33 -4.30
CA ASP A 9 11.14 1.51 -3.55
C ASP A 9 10.88 1.72 -2.05
N ASP A 10 9.79 2.39 -1.68
CA ASP A 10 9.38 2.55 -0.28
C ASP A 10 8.94 1.22 0.34
N ILE A 11 8.31 0.33 -0.44
CA ILE A 11 7.96 -1.03 0.00
C ILE A 11 9.21 -1.87 0.21
N VAL A 12 10.15 -1.82 -0.75
CA VAL A 12 11.44 -2.52 -0.64
C VAL A 12 12.17 -2.07 0.62
N GLU A 13 12.27 -0.76 0.84
CA GLU A 13 12.92 -0.19 2.03
C GLU A 13 12.17 -0.55 3.33
N GLY A 14 10.84 -0.58 3.30
CA GLY A 14 10.04 -1.04 4.44
C GLY A 14 10.35 -2.48 4.83
N ILE A 15 10.45 -3.39 3.84
CA ILE A 15 10.74 -4.80 4.07
C ILE A 15 12.18 -5.00 4.55
N THR A 16 13.17 -4.38 3.92
CA THR A 16 14.59 -4.50 4.30
C THR A 16 14.84 -4.06 5.73
N ARG A 17 14.12 -3.05 6.23
CA ARG A 17 14.20 -2.60 7.64
C ARG A 17 13.56 -3.57 8.63
N ILE A 18 12.59 -4.38 8.20
CA ILE A 18 11.82 -5.26 9.10
C ILE A 18 12.36 -6.68 9.11
N ILE A 19 12.98 -7.15 8.02
CA ILE A 19 13.40 -8.56 7.87
C ILE A 19 14.33 -9.07 8.99
N TYR A 20 15.11 -8.18 9.61
CA TYR A 20 16.02 -8.52 10.71
C TYR A 20 15.42 -8.30 12.11
N LYS A 21 14.16 -7.85 12.20
CA LYS A 21 13.48 -7.60 13.47
C LYS A 21 12.71 -8.83 13.93
N VAL A 22 13.38 -9.69 14.69
CA VAL A 22 12.76 -10.87 15.29
C VAL A 22 11.63 -10.43 16.24
N PRO A 23 10.38 -10.91 16.07
CA PRO A 23 9.27 -10.53 16.92
C PRO A 23 9.39 -11.12 18.32
N ILE A 24 8.94 -10.38 19.32
CA ILE A 24 8.83 -10.88 20.69
C ILE A 24 7.54 -11.70 20.86
N PRO A 25 7.51 -12.69 21.77
CA PRO A 25 6.31 -13.47 22.05
C PRO A 25 5.12 -12.59 22.44
N GLN A 26 4.00 -12.72 21.72
CA GLN A 26 2.74 -12.06 22.03
C GLN A 26 1.72 -13.08 22.55
N SER A 27 0.92 -12.67 23.53
CA SER A 27 -0.22 -13.47 24.01
C SER A 27 -1.40 -13.27 23.07
N SER A 28 -2.12 -14.36 22.78
CA SER A 28 -3.35 -14.32 22.01
C SER A 28 -4.56 -14.05 22.91
N ASP A 29 -5.49 -13.19 22.48
CA ASP A 29 -6.76 -12.98 23.19
C ASP A 29 -7.78 -14.13 22.94
N VAL A 30 -7.51 -14.97 21.93
CA VAL A 30 -8.38 -16.07 21.50
C VAL A 30 -7.93 -17.41 22.07
N SER A 31 -6.65 -17.54 22.44
CA SER A 31 -6.07 -18.79 22.94
C SER A 31 -5.00 -18.53 24.01
N LYS A 32 -4.67 -19.54 24.82
CA LYS A 32 -3.54 -19.46 25.76
C LYS A 32 -2.16 -19.55 25.07
N ALA A 33 -2.12 -19.57 23.73
CA ALA A 33 -0.87 -19.66 22.99
C ALA A 33 -0.05 -18.36 23.12
N LYS A 34 1.27 -18.52 23.24
CA LYS A 34 2.24 -17.42 23.27
C LYS A 34 3.34 -17.70 22.25
N ALA A 35 3.25 -17.05 21.10
CA ALA A 35 4.17 -17.24 19.98
C ALA A 35 4.81 -15.91 19.57
N PRO A 36 6.06 -15.91 19.07
CA PRO A 36 6.70 -14.71 18.53
C PRO A 36 6.11 -14.39 17.16
N TYR A 37 5.22 -13.39 17.11
CA TYR A 37 4.66 -12.88 15.85
C TYR A 37 4.42 -11.38 15.93
N LYS A 38 4.36 -10.72 14.77
CA LYS A 38 3.97 -9.32 14.67
C LYS A 38 3.36 -9.07 13.29
N VAL A 39 2.27 -8.31 13.27
CA VAL A 39 1.59 -7.88 12.04
C VAL A 39 1.88 -6.40 11.83
N TYR A 40 2.27 -6.05 10.60
CA TYR A 40 2.58 -4.68 10.21
C TYR A 40 1.78 -4.29 8.97
N ASN A 41 1.22 -3.09 8.99
CA ASN A 41 0.73 -2.43 7.78
C ASN A 41 1.88 -1.58 7.24
N ILE A 42 2.21 -1.74 5.96
CA ILE A 42 3.20 -0.91 5.25
C ILE A 42 2.45 -0.18 4.14
N GLY A 43 2.55 1.15 4.14
CA GLY A 43 1.89 2.00 3.17
C GLY A 43 2.28 3.46 3.38
N ASN A 44 1.82 4.33 2.49
CA ASN A 44 2.10 5.76 2.49
C ASN A 44 1.22 6.52 3.50
N ASN A 45 0.08 5.95 3.91
CA ASN A 45 -0.91 6.59 4.80
C ASN A 45 -1.39 7.97 4.32
N GLN A 46 -1.25 8.23 3.01
CA GLN A 46 -1.73 9.43 2.33
C GLN A 46 -2.64 9.02 1.18
N PRO A 47 -3.92 8.72 1.45
CA PRO A 47 -4.86 8.32 0.42
C PRO A 47 -5.02 9.41 -0.64
N VAL A 48 -5.02 9.00 -1.91
CA VAL A 48 -5.27 9.89 -3.05
C VAL A 48 -6.49 9.43 -3.83
N THR A 49 -7.14 10.35 -4.53
CA THR A 49 -8.28 9.99 -5.38
C THR A 49 -7.78 9.20 -6.59
N LEU A 50 -8.54 8.18 -7.00
CA LEU A 50 -8.21 7.41 -8.20
C LEU A 50 -8.10 8.31 -9.44
N ARG A 51 -8.93 9.36 -9.52
CA ARG A 51 -8.88 10.33 -10.62
C ARG A 51 -7.54 11.07 -10.67
N ARG A 52 -7.03 11.54 -9.53
CA ARG A 52 -5.72 12.21 -9.46
C ARG A 52 -4.60 11.27 -9.91
N PHE A 53 -4.64 10.01 -9.51
CA PHE A 53 -3.66 9.02 -9.93
C PHE A 53 -3.70 8.77 -11.45
N ILE A 54 -4.89 8.61 -12.04
CA ILE A 54 -5.05 8.43 -13.49
C ILE A 54 -4.55 9.66 -14.25
N THR A 55 -4.91 10.87 -13.82
CA THR A 55 -4.44 12.10 -14.47
C THR A 55 -2.92 12.20 -14.47
N ALA A 56 -2.25 11.86 -13.36
CA ALA A 56 -0.80 11.85 -13.31
C ALA A 56 -0.16 10.87 -14.33
N ILE A 57 -0.78 9.72 -14.57
CA ILE A 57 -0.33 8.76 -15.59
C ILE A 57 -0.54 9.32 -17.00
N GLU A 58 -1.70 9.91 -17.26
CA GLU A 58 -2.05 10.52 -18.55
C GLU A 58 -1.06 11.62 -18.93
N ASP A 59 -0.75 12.52 -17.98
CA ASP A 59 0.21 13.61 -18.13
C ASP A 59 1.62 13.06 -18.40
N ALA A 60 2.07 12.08 -17.62
CA ALA A 60 3.39 11.46 -17.79
C ALA A 60 3.54 10.73 -19.13
N CYS A 61 2.45 10.21 -19.68
CA CYS A 61 2.41 9.51 -20.96
C CYS A 61 2.10 10.42 -22.16
N GLY A 62 1.86 11.72 -21.94
CA GLY A 62 1.48 12.67 -23.01
C GLY A 62 0.16 12.34 -23.70
N LYS A 63 -0.78 11.66 -23.01
CA LYS A 63 -2.08 11.27 -23.58
C LYS A 63 -3.20 12.13 -23.01
N SER A 64 -3.93 12.88 -23.85
CA SER A 64 -5.12 13.62 -23.41
C SER A 64 -6.32 12.68 -23.16
N SER A 65 -6.49 12.28 -21.89
CA SER A 65 -7.70 11.94 -21.09
C SER A 65 -8.94 11.25 -21.69
N ARG A 66 -9.00 10.86 -22.95
CA ARG A 66 -10.27 10.36 -23.53
C ARG A 66 -10.56 8.88 -23.24
N ASN A 67 -9.58 8.08 -22.80
CA ASN A 67 -9.69 6.61 -22.89
C ASN A 67 -9.53 5.79 -21.60
N LEU A 68 -9.06 6.33 -20.46
CA LEU A 68 -8.84 5.51 -19.25
C LEU A 68 -9.98 5.56 -18.23
N VAL A 69 -10.67 6.71 -18.10
CA VAL A 69 -11.72 6.91 -17.08
C VAL A 69 -13.06 6.27 -17.48
N THR A 70 -13.34 6.13 -18.78
CA THR A 70 -14.59 5.56 -19.31
C THR A 70 -14.74 4.06 -19.06
N ASN A 71 -13.65 3.33 -18.84
CA ASN A 71 -13.67 1.89 -18.56
C ASN A 71 -13.59 1.54 -17.06
N ALA A 72 -13.24 2.49 -16.18
CA ALA A 72 -13.13 2.26 -14.74
C ALA A 72 -14.44 2.53 -13.96
N SER A 73 -15.50 2.94 -14.67
CA SER A 73 -16.83 3.25 -14.11
C SER A 73 -17.91 2.25 -14.55
N ARG A 74 -17.52 1.10 -15.11
CA ARG A 74 -18.37 -0.05 -15.38
C ARG A 74 -17.98 -1.21 -14.47
#